data_AF-A0A7C1LYD9-F1
#
_entry.id   AF-A0A7C1LYD9-F1
#
_cell.length_a   1.000
_cell.length_b   1.000
_cell.length_c   1.000
_cell.angle_alpha   90.00
_cell.angle_beta   90.00
_cell.angle_gamma   90.00
#
_symmetry.space_group_name_H-M   'P 1'
#
loop_
_entity.id
_entity.type
_entity.pdbx_description
1 polymer ?
#
loop_
_entity_poly.entity_id
_entity_poly.type
_entity_poly.pdbx_seq_one_letter_code
_entity_poly.pdbx_strand_id
1 'polypeptide(L)'
;MEENEGEIELIDFLNIIWKRKWLIILSTFFLVIAAGVISFLLPPKWEIDALIQPSKFLIKTAGGQYEEIVIIDPKQVAGQINQATYNNKIAAELNLDIRKFPKLKAEDLRDTNLVRVSIKEKDVEKAKLILLSLFN
;
A
#
# COMPACT_ATOMS: atom_id res chain seq x y z
N MET A 1 65.25 21.11 -10.15
CA MET A 1 64.64 20.00 -9.37
C MET A 1 63.18 20.05 -9.70
N GLU A 2 62.68 18.92 -10.18
CA GLU A 2 61.53 18.79 -11.06
C GLU A 2 60.27 19.43 -10.50
N GLU A 3 59.61 20.13 -11.42
CA GLU A 3 58.31 20.75 -11.33
C GLU A 3 57.28 19.75 -10.79
N ASN A 4 56.70 20.08 -9.63
CA ASN A 4 55.58 19.34 -9.05
C ASN A 4 54.29 19.72 -9.80
N GLU A 5 54.28 19.51 -11.12
CA GLU A 5 53.25 19.97 -12.06
C GLU A 5 52.00 19.06 -12.10
N GLY A 6 51.96 18.00 -11.28
CA GLY A 6 50.94 16.96 -11.36
C GLY A 6 50.08 16.76 -10.11
N GLU A 7 50.37 17.40 -8.99
CA GLU A 7 49.62 17.17 -7.74
C GLU A 7 48.38 18.07 -7.70
N ILE A 8 47.23 17.50 -8.07
CA ILE A 8 45.94 18.20 -7.97
C ILE A 8 45.59 18.34 -6.48
N GLU A 9 45.70 19.55 -5.95
CA GLU A 9 45.34 19.83 -4.56
C GLU A 9 43.82 19.81 -4.36
N LEU A 10 43.36 19.28 -3.22
CA LEU A 10 41.94 19.24 -2.86
C LEU A 10 41.27 20.62 -2.88
N ILE A 11 42.05 21.68 -2.61
CA ILE A 11 41.58 23.06 -2.54
C ILE A 11 41.13 23.58 -3.91
N ASP A 12 41.74 23.09 -5.00
CA ASP A 12 41.40 23.51 -6.36
C ASP A 12 40.01 23.01 -6.78
N PHE A 13 39.63 21.81 -6.36
CA PHE A 13 38.26 21.31 -6.57
C PHE A 13 37.22 22.15 -5.83
N LEU A 14 37.51 22.57 -4.59
CA LEU A 14 36.65 23.45 -3.80
C LEU A 14 36.47 24.83 -4.47
N ASN A 15 37.55 25.40 -5.01
CA ASN A 15 37.50 26.66 -5.75
C ASN A 15 36.67 26.54 -7.04
N ILE A 16 36.77 25.43 -7.76
CA ILE A 16 35.94 25.16 -8.95
C ILE A 16 34.46 25.09 -8.58
N ILE A 17 34.12 24.40 -7.48
CA ILE A 17 32.76 24.31 -6.96
C ILE A 17 32.25 25.70 -6.54
N TRP A 18 33.06 26.50 -5.85
CA TRP A 18 32.71 27.86 -5.43
C TRP A 18 32.49 28.81 -6.62
N LYS A 19 33.28 28.68 -7.68
CA LYS A 19 33.14 29.47 -8.92
C LYS A 19 31.86 29.11 -9.69
N ARG A 20 31.41 27.84 -9.60
CA ARG A 20 30.19 27.32 -10.25
C ARG A 20 29.00 27.12 -9.29
N LYS A 21 29.06 27.68 -8.07
CA LYS A 21 28.01 27.50 -7.05
C LYS A 21 26.59 27.81 -7.55
N TRP A 22 26.46 28.78 -8.45
CA TRP A 22 25.18 29.14 -9.06
C TRP A 22 24.57 28.01 -9.92
N LEU A 23 25.37 27.21 -10.62
CA LEU A 23 24.87 26.07 -11.38
C LEU A 23 24.29 24.99 -10.44
N ILE A 24 24.95 24.75 -9.30
CA ILE A 24 24.50 23.78 -8.29
C ILE A 24 23.22 24.26 -7.62
N ILE A 25 23.17 25.55 -7.24
CA ILE A 25 21.99 26.17 -6.60
C ILE A 25 20.80 26.14 -7.56
N LEU A 26 20.99 26.55 -8.83
CA LEU A 26 19.90 26.59 -9.81
C LEU A 26 19.37 25.18 -10.12
N SER A 27 20.27 24.21 -10.26
CA SER A 27 19.89 22.81 -10.50
C SER A 27 19.10 22.22 -9.32
N THR A 28 19.60 22.41 -8.10
CA THR A 28 18.90 21.95 -6.89
C THR A 28 17.53 22.62 -6.75
N PHE A 29 17.47 23.93 -6.96
CA PHE A 29 16.23 24.70 -6.89
C PHE A 29 15.21 24.24 -7.94
N PHE A 30 15.67 23.96 -9.16
CA PHE A 30 14.82 23.40 -10.21
C PHE A 30 14.25 22.03 -9.82
N LEU A 31 15.07 21.15 -9.23
CA LEU A 31 14.60 19.84 -8.73
C LEU A 31 13.58 19.98 -7.61
N VAL A 32 13.77 20.93 -6.68
CA VAL A 32 12.81 21.21 -5.60
C VAL A 32 11.47 21.70 -6.17
N ILE A 33 11.50 22.63 -7.13
CA ILE A 33 10.28 23.11 -7.79
C ILE A 33 9.58 21.96 -8.52
N ALA A 34 10.32 21.18 -9.30
CA ALA A 34 9.77 20.04 -10.04
C ALA A 34 9.12 19.02 -9.08
N ALA A 35 9.80 18.69 -7.98
CA ALA A 35 9.24 17.80 -6.95
C ALA A 35 7.97 18.37 -6.31
N GLY A 36 7.93 19.68 -6.02
CA GLY A 36 6.75 20.35 -5.48
C GLY A 36 5.56 20.31 -6.45
N VAL A 37 5.79 20.59 -7.73
CA VAL A 37 4.76 20.52 -8.78
C VAL A 37 4.22 19.09 -8.91
N ILE A 38 5.11 18.09 -8.96
CA ILE A 38 4.73 16.68 -9.02
C ILE A 38 3.91 16.28 -7.78
N SER A 39 4.35 16.69 -6.59
CA SER A 39 3.65 16.39 -5.34
C SER A 39 2.23 16.97 -5.31
N PHE A 40 2.00 18.12 -5.93
CA PHE A 40 0.67 18.74 -5.98
C PHE A 40 -0.25 18.10 -7.03
N LEU A 41 0.32 17.57 -8.12
CA LEU A 41 -0.41 16.85 -9.17
C LEU A 41 -0.79 15.42 -8.77
N LEU A 42 -0.04 14.79 -7.84
CA LEU A 42 -0.36 13.46 -7.36
C LEU A 42 -1.70 13.48 -6.59
N PRO A 43 -2.72 12.74 -7.05
CA PRO A 43 -3.99 12.75 -6.35
C PRO A 43 -3.86 12.05 -4.99
N PRO A 44 -4.50 12.58 -3.93
CA PRO A 44 -4.52 11.90 -2.64
C PRO A 44 -5.19 10.54 -2.80
N LYS A 45 -4.53 9.50 -2.29
CA LYS A 45 -5.07 8.14 -2.20
C LYS A 45 -5.14 7.78 -0.73
N TRP A 46 -6.34 7.48 -0.26
CA TRP A 46 -6.56 7.05 1.12
C TRP A 46 -6.52 5.54 1.18
N GLU A 47 -5.91 5.01 2.23
CA GLU A 47 -5.96 3.59 2.56
C GLU A 47 -7.00 3.39 3.66
N ILE A 48 -7.99 2.55 3.40
CA ILE A 48 -8.99 2.14 4.38
C ILE A 48 -8.76 0.67 4.68
N ASP A 49 -8.76 0.34 5.96
CA ASP A 49 -8.54 -1.01 6.47
C ASP A 49 -9.78 -1.53 7.19
N ALA A 50 -10.03 -2.83 7.06
CA ALA A 50 -10.99 -3.58 7.85
C ALA A 50 -10.36 -4.88 8.36
N LEU A 51 -10.78 -5.33 9.54
CA LEU A 51 -10.39 -6.62 10.11
C LEU A 51 -11.56 -7.58 10.00
N ILE A 52 -11.33 -8.71 9.34
CA ILE A 52 -12.31 -9.78 9.17
C ILE A 52 -11.91 -10.94 10.07
N GLN A 53 -12.83 -11.39 10.92
CA GLN A 53 -12.68 -12.62 11.69
C GLN A 53 -13.53 -13.71 11.02
N PRO A 54 -12.92 -14.76 10.43
CA PRO A 54 -13.67 -15.89 9.90
C PRO A 54 -14.55 -16.54 10.97
N SER A 55 -15.70 -17.06 10.58
CA SER A 55 -16.66 -17.64 11.50
C SER A 55 -16.09 -18.86 12.23
N LYS A 56 -16.33 -18.89 13.54
CA LYS A 56 -16.02 -20.02 14.43
C LYS A 56 -17.27 -20.87 14.57
N PHE A 57 -17.19 -22.15 14.26
CA PHE A 57 -18.26 -23.11 14.56
C PHE A 57 -17.85 -23.98 15.75
N LEU A 58 -18.78 -24.15 16.69
CA LEU A 58 -18.66 -25.11 17.77
C LEU A 58 -19.28 -26.42 17.29
N ILE A 59 -18.46 -27.45 17.09
CA ILE A 59 -18.99 -28.80 16.87
C ILE A 59 -19.01 -29.56 18.20
N LYS A 60 -20.12 -30.25 18.47
CA LYS A 60 -20.21 -31.19 19.59
C LYS A 60 -19.54 -32.50 19.18
N THR A 61 -18.44 -32.85 19.82
CA THR A 61 -17.82 -34.16 19.68
C THR A 61 -18.66 -35.21 20.42
N ALA A 62 -18.60 -36.47 19.99
CA ALA A 62 -19.40 -37.58 20.52
C ALA A 62 -19.28 -37.81 22.06
N GLY A 63 -18.28 -37.21 22.71
CA GLY A 63 -18.11 -37.18 24.16
C GLY A 63 -18.73 -35.99 24.90
N GLY A 64 -19.50 -35.13 24.23
CA GLY A 64 -20.22 -34.01 24.85
C GLY A 64 -19.40 -32.73 25.09
N GLN A 65 -18.15 -32.67 24.63
CA GLN A 65 -17.34 -31.45 24.64
C GLN A 65 -17.50 -30.66 23.34
N TYR A 66 -17.53 -29.33 23.46
CA TYR A 66 -17.57 -28.41 22.33
C TYR A 66 -16.14 -28.06 21.93
N GLU A 67 -15.71 -28.41 20.72
CA GLU A 67 -14.47 -27.92 20.15
C GLU A 67 -14.76 -26.78 19.17
N GLU A 68 -14.04 -25.67 19.33
CA GLU A 68 -14.06 -24.54 18.42
C GLU A 68 -13.14 -24.85 17.24
N ILE A 69 -13.72 -25.23 16.10
CA ILE A 69 -12.95 -25.47 14.88
C ILE A 69 -13.14 -24.29 13.95
N VAL A 70 -12.02 -23.66 13.60
CA VAL A 70 -11.95 -22.70 12.49
C VAL A 70 -11.96 -23.52 11.19
N ILE A 71 -13.12 -23.60 10.55
CA ILE A 71 -13.31 -24.42 9.34
C ILE A 71 -12.68 -23.75 8.11
N ILE A 72 -12.58 -22.42 8.12
CA ILE A 72 -12.05 -21.63 7.01
C ILE A 72 -10.72 -21.01 7.44
N ASP A 73 -9.63 -21.51 6.85
CA ASP A 73 -8.29 -20.97 7.08
C ASP A 73 -8.25 -19.48 6.68
N PRO A 74 -7.85 -18.55 7.57
CA PRO A 74 -7.65 -17.14 7.25
C PRO A 74 -6.82 -16.91 5.96
N LYS A 75 -5.84 -17.80 5.68
CA LYS A 75 -5.04 -17.74 4.45
C LYS A 75 -5.88 -18.00 3.20
N GLN A 76 -6.86 -18.87 3.27
CA GLN A 76 -7.76 -19.13 2.14
C GLN A 76 -8.66 -17.92 1.88
N VAL A 77 -9.22 -17.31 2.92
CA VAL A 77 -10.01 -16.07 2.79
C VAL A 77 -9.18 -14.95 2.18
N ALA A 78 -7.97 -14.73 2.71
CA ALA A 78 -7.05 -13.74 2.16
C ALA A 78 -6.68 -14.04 0.69
N GLY A 79 -6.44 -15.31 0.36
CA GLY A 79 -6.20 -15.79 -1.00
C GLY A 79 -7.35 -15.47 -1.95
N GLN A 80 -8.59 -15.78 -1.56
CA GLN A 80 -9.79 -15.52 -2.36
C GLN A 80 -10.00 -14.02 -2.61
N ILE A 81 -9.80 -13.18 -1.60
CA ILE A 81 -9.92 -11.71 -1.75
C ILE A 81 -8.83 -11.18 -2.71
N ASN A 82 -7.58 -11.63 -2.54
CA ASN A 82 -6.46 -11.25 -3.41
C ASN A 82 -6.63 -11.73 -4.86
N GLN A 83 -7.34 -12.85 -5.07
CA GLN A 83 -7.69 -13.39 -6.38
C GLN A 83 -8.92 -12.72 -7.00
N ALA A 84 -9.45 -11.65 -6.40
CA ALA A 84 -10.61 -10.91 -6.88
C ALA A 84 -11.91 -11.75 -6.97
N THR A 85 -12.00 -12.86 -6.22
CA THR A 85 -13.16 -13.77 -6.25
C THR A 85 -14.48 -13.06 -5.93
N TYR A 86 -14.44 -12.05 -5.06
CA TYR A 86 -15.62 -11.29 -4.63
C TYR A 86 -15.91 -10.02 -5.45
N ASN A 87 -14.96 -9.57 -6.29
CA ASN A 87 -15.06 -8.25 -6.95
C ASN A 87 -16.30 -8.12 -7.82
N ASN A 88 -16.65 -9.17 -8.59
CA ASN A 88 -17.82 -9.16 -9.46
C ASN A 88 -19.13 -9.09 -8.66
N LYS A 89 -19.22 -9.82 -7.53
CA LYS A 89 -20.40 -9.82 -6.66
C LYS A 89 -20.60 -8.44 -6.03
N ILE A 90 -19.53 -7.87 -5.47
CA ILE A 90 -19.56 -6.54 -4.83
C ILE A 90 -19.87 -5.44 -5.86
N ALA A 91 -19.26 -5.52 -7.05
CA ALA A 91 -19.54 -4.57 -8.12
C ALA A 91 -21.00 -4.63 -8.57
N ALA A 92 -21.59 -5.83 -8.67
CA ALA A 92 -23.01 -5.98 -8.99
C ALA A 92 -23.92 -5.44 -7.88
N GLU A 93 -23.62 -5.74 -6.61
CA GLU A 93 -24.41 -5.27 -5.46
C GLU A 93 -24.41 -3.73 -5.34
N LEU A 94 -23.24 -3.11 -5.55
CA LEU A 94 -23.06 -1.66 -5.44
C LEU A 94 -23.28 -0.91 -6.77
N ASN A 95 -23.70 -1.61 -7.84
CA ASN A 95 -23.84 -1.06 -9.19
C ASN A 95 -22.58 -0.29 -9.68
N LEU A 96 -21.39 -0.84 -9.40
CA LEU A 96 -20.10 -0.28 -9.78
C LEU A 96 -19.59 -0.87 -11.08
N ASP A 97 -18.90 -0.05 -11.87
CA ASP A 97 -18.17 -0.52 -13.06
C ASP A 97 -16.94 -1.34 -12.63
N ILE A 98 -16.92 -2.62 -13.01
CA ILE A 98 -15.81 -3.54 -12.72
C ILE A 98 -14.47 -3.04 -13.27
N ARG A 99 -14.47 -2.28 -14.36
CA ARG A 99 -13.25 -1.71 -14.96
C ARG A 99 -12.60 -0.65 -14.08
N LYS A 100 -13.40 -0.03 -13.20
CA LYS A 100 -12.98 0.97 -12.23
C LYS A 100 -12.96 0.41 -10.80
N PHE A 101 -13.01 -0.91 -10.65
CA PHE A 101 -13.01 -1.53 -9.34
C PHE A 101 -11.61 -1.46 -8.72
N PRO A 102 -11.46 -0.89 -7.52
CA PRO A 102 -10.17 -0.77 -6.87
C PRO A 102 -9.61 -2.14 -6.48
N LYS A 103 -8.29 -2.27 -6.50
CA LYS A 103 -7.62 -3.50 -6.07
C LYS A 103 -7.72 -3.63 -4.55
N LEU A 104 -8.35 -4.71 -4.10
CA LEU A 104 -8.35 -5.14 -2.71
C LEU A 104 -7.04 -5.86 -2.39
N LYS A 105 -6.55 -5.68 -1.17
CA LYS A 105 -5.44 -6.44 -0.61
C LYS A 105 -5.90 -7.11 0.66
N ALA A 106 -5.62 -8.39 0.82
CA ALA A 106 -5.89 -9.11 2.03
C ALA A 106 -4.62 -9.75 2.59
N GLU A 107 -4.43 -9.66 3.90
CA GLU A 107 -3.28 -10.17 4.62
C GLU A 107 -3.76 -11.00 5.81
N ASP A 108 -3.27 -12.23 5.89
CA ASP A 108 -3.44 -13.09 7.07
C ASP A 108 -2.55 -12.55 8.20
N LEU A 109 -3.16 -12.15 9.31
CA LEU A 109 -2.44 -11.68 10.48
C LEU A 109 -1.96 -12.91 11.26
N ARG A 110 -0.68 -13.24 11.10
CA ARG A 110 -0.03 -14.37 11.75
C ARG A 110 -0.31 -14.39 13.25
N ASP A 111 -0.47 -15.61 13.78
CA ASP A 111 -0.78 -15.86 15.19
C ASP A 111 -2.13 -15.27 15.65
N THR A 112 -2.99 -14.88 14.69
CA THR A 112 -4.37 -14.47 14.92
C THR A 112 -5.30 -15.20 13.97
N ASN A 113 -6.59 -15.27 14.32
CA ASN A 113 -7.64 -15.73 13.40
C ASN A 113 -8.26 -14.55 12.64
N LEU A 114 -7.45 -13.56 12.25
CA LEU A 114 -7.91 -12.32 11.63
C LEU A 114 -7.28 -12.13 10.24
N VAL A 115 -8.07 -11.60 9.33
CA VAL A 115 -7.63 -11.18 7.99
C VAL A 115 -7.78 -9.68 7.91
N ARG A 116 -6.67 -8.97 7.68
CA ARG A 116 -6.71 -7.54 7.35
C ARG A 116 -7.03 -7.38 5.87
N VAL A 117 -8.03 -6.57 5.55
CA VAL A 117 -8.35 -6.20 4.17
C VAL A 117 -8.19 -4.69 4.01
N SER A 118 -7.42 -4.29 3.00
CA SER A 118 -7.18 -2.88 2.68
C SER A 118 -7.54 -2.53 1.24
N ILE A 119 -7.96 -1.28 1.07
CA ILE A 119 -8.34 -0.68 -0.21
C ILE A 119 -7.71 0.70 -0.33
N LYS A 120 -7.15 1.02 -1.51
CA LYS A 120 -6.59 2.33 -1.82
C LYS A 120 -7.45 3.04 -2.84
N GLU A 121 -8.13 4.09 -2.43
CA GLU A 121 -9.07 4.83 -3.27
C GLU A 121 -9.06 6.32 -2.93
N LYS A 122 -9.47 7.15 -3.89
CA LYS A 122 -9.60 8.60 -3.63
C LYS A 122 -10.87 8.91 -2.83
N ASP A 123 -11.94 8.19 -3.13
CA ASP A 123 -13.25 8.32 -2.51
C ASP A 123 -13.36 7.40 -1.28
N VAL A 124 -13.41 8.03 -0.11
CA VAL A 124 -13.44 7.34 1.18
C VAL A 124 -14.77 6.63 1.40
N GLU A 125 -15.89 7.22 0.97
CA GLU A 125 -17.21 6.63 1.17
C GLU A 125 -17.40 5.40 0.29
N LYS A 126 -17.01 5.50 -0.99
CA LYS A 126 -17.01 4.35 -1.90
C LYS A 126 -16.16 3.20 -1.36
N ALA A 127 -14.95 3.49 -0.88
CA ALA A 127 -14.07 2.47 -0.33
C ALA A 127 -14.63 1.83 0.95
N LYS A 128 -15.28 2.62 1.81
CA LYS A 128 -15.97 2.11 3.00
C LYS A 128 -17.12 1.17 2.63
N LEU A 129 -17.94 1.53 1.64
CA LEU A 129 -19.04 0.69 1.16
C LEU A 129 -18.54 -0.64 0.57
N ILE A 130 -17.46 -0.60 -0.23
CA ILE A 130 -16.84 -1.80 -0.78
C ILE A 130 -16.35 -2.74 0.34
N LEU A 131 -15.67 -2.20 1.35
CA LEU A 131 -15.22 -3.01 2.48
C LEU A 131 -16.39 -3.56 3.30
N LEU A 132 -17.46 -2.78 3.50
CA LEU A 132 -18.65 -3.23 4.23
C LEU A 132 -19.39 -4.36 3.50
N SER A 133 -19.46 -4.33 2.16
CA SER A 133 -20.08 -5.39 1.36
C SER A 133 -19.35 -6.74 1.47
N LEU A 134 -18.08 -6.77 1.89
CA LEU A 134 -17.38 -8.04 2.20
C LEU A 134 -17.95 -8.76 3.43
N PHE A 135 -18.71 -8.08 4.29
CA PHE A 135 -19.32 -8.65 5.48
C PHE A 135 -20.77 -9.12 5.27
N ASN A 136 -21.32 -8.95 4.05
CA ASN A 136 -22.73 -9.19 3.71
C ASN A 136 -22.91 -10.45 2.84
#